data_AF-A0A537L262-F1
#
_entry.id   AF-A0A537L262-F1
#
_cell.length_a   1.000
_cell.length_b   1.000
_cell.length_c   1.000
_cell.angle_alpha   90.00
_cell.angle_beta   90.00
_cell.angle_gamma   90.00
#
_symmetry.space_group_name_H-M   'P 1'
#
loop_
_entity.id
_entity.type
_entity.pdbx_description
1 polymer ?
#
loop_
_entity_poly.entity_id
_entity_poly.type
_entity_poly.pdbx_seq_one_letter_code
_entity_poly.pdbx_strand_id
1 'polypeptide(L)'
;MPHLTDQLSAYLDGTLTPEEAAAVASHLAECAECRGTLDDLQAVRNLLRAVPDRAPHPSLLPRTLARVGAAPHRKVAPRWMIAAAGAAVGLALLLQVRLLPTPHTDRAAGIWYFQQHAVFAAAHPMTDVALASYLSSVLPYEVLREWSATPQNP
;
A
#
# COMPACT_ATOMS: atom_id res chain seq x y z
N MET A 1 -6.06 -5.74 37.67
CA MET A 1 -4.80 -5.54 36.91
C MET A 1 -4.71 -6.65 35.89
N PRO A 2 -4.36 -6.40 34.61
CA PRO A 2 -4.32 -7.45 33.61
C PRO A 2 -3.21 -8.47 33.95
N HIS A 3 -3.53 -9.77 33.88
CA HIS A 3 -2.57 -10.86 34.05
C HIS A 3 -1.69 -10.98 32.79
N LEU A 4 -0.37 -11.14 32.95
CA LEU A 4 0.60 -11.19 31.85
C LEU A 4 0.83 -12.61 31.28
N THR A 5 -0.18 -13.48 31.33
CA THR A 5 -0.04 -14.92 31.02
C THR A 5 0.63 -15.19 29.66
N ASP A 6 0.32 -14.39 28.63
CA ASP A 6 0.91 -14.54 27.29
C ASP A 6 2.41 -14.16 27.22
N GLN A 7 2.88 -13.27 28.11
CA GLN A 7 4.27 -12.81 28.13
C GLN A 7 5.18 -13.68 29.01
N LEU A 8 4.63 -14.55 29.87
CA LEU A 8 5.41 -15.43 30.75
C LEU A 8 6.26 -16.44 29.96
N SER A 9 5.74 -16.99 28.86
CA SER A 9 6.50 -17.90 27.98
C SER A 9 7.69 -17.19 27.34
N ALA A 10 7.48 -15.99 26.78
CA ALA A 10 8.54 -15.17 26.20
C ALA A 10 9.58 -14.74 27.24
N TYR A 11 9.14 -14.46 28.47
CA TYR A 11 10.02 -14.19 29.60
C TYR A 11 10.90 -15.40 29.94
N LEU A 12 10.33 -16.62 29.98
CA LEU A 12 11.09 -17.86 30.24
C LEU A 12 12.06 -18.23 29.11
N ASP A 13 11.73 -17.90 27.87
CA ASP A 13 12.56 -18.11 26.70
C ASP A 13 13.62 -17.02 26.50
N GLY A 14 13.52 -15.90 27.24
CA GLY A 14 14.46 -14.78 27.16
C GLY A 14 14.34 -13.98 25.85
N THR A 15 13.16 -13.96 25.23
CA THR A 15 12.91 -13.29 23.94
C THR A 15 12.30 -11.89 24.09
N LEU A 16 11.96 -11.48 25.31
CA LEU A 16 11.48 -10.14 25.62
C LEU A 16 12.61 -9.10 25.57
N THR A 17 12.24 -7.86 25.25
CA THR A 17 13.15 -6.73 25.43
C THR A 17 13.46 -6.50 26.92
N PRO A 18 14.56 -5.81 27.27
CA PRO A 18 14.91 -5.54 28.67
C PRO A 18 13.80 -4.79 29.43
N GLU A 19 13.10 -3.87 28.76
CA GLU A 19 12.01 -3.07 29.33
C GLU A 19 10.79 -3.96 29.67
N GLU A 20 10.40 -4.83 28.73
CA GLU A 20 9.31 -5.78 28.94
C GLU A 20 9.64 -6.80 30.02
N ALA A 21 10.88 -7.31 30.06
CA ALA A 21 11.32 -8.24 31.08
C ALA A 21 11.28 -7.62 32.49
N ALA A 22 11.64 -6.33 32.62
CA ALA A 22 11.54 -5.61 33.87
C ALA A 22 10.08 -5.42 34.32
N ALA A 23 9.16 -5.13 33.39
CA ALA A 23 7.73 -5.02 33.68
C ALA A 23 7.11 -6.37 34.10
N VAL A 24 7.52 -7.48 33.48
CA VAL A 24 7.11 -8.83 33.92
C VAL A 24 7.66 -9.13 35.31
N ALA A 25 8.94 -8.81 35.57
CA ALA A 25 9.58 -9.07 36.86
C ALA A 25 8.91 -8.29 38.02
N SER A 26 8.53 -7.03 37.79
CA SER A 26 7.80 -6.25 38.80
C SER A 26 6.41 -6.85 39.07
N HIS A 27 5.69 -7.27 38.03
CA HIS A 27 4.39 -7.93 38.17
C HIS A 27 4.49 -9.26 38.95
N LEU A 28 5.53 -10.06 38.70
CA LEU A 28 5.78 -11.31 39.42
C LEU A 28 6.09 -11.10 40.91
N ALA A 29 6.56 -9.92 41.31
CA ALA A 29 6.75 -9.59 42.73
C ALA A 29 5.41 -9.45 43.47
N GLU A 30 4.37 -8.98 42.77
CA GLU A 30 3.07 -8.63 43.35
C GLU A 30 1.99 -9.68 43.12
N CYS A 31 2.06 -10.46 42.03
CA CYS A 31 1.03 -11.42 41.64
C CYS A 31 1.42 -12.87 41.93
N ALA A 32 0.77 -13.50 42.91
CA ALA A 32 1.00 -14.92 43.25
C ALA A 32 0.50 -15.89 42.16
N GLU A 33 -0.58 -15.55 41.45
CA GLU A 33 -1.14 -16.37 40.38
C GLU A 33 -0.19 -16.47 39.19
N CYS A 34 0.36 -15.34 38.73
CA CYS A 34 1.34 -15.34 37.65
C CYS A 34 2.66 -16.04 38.02
N ARG A 35 3.06 -16.04 39.30
CA ARG A 35 4.17 -16.88 39.78
C ARG A 35 3.84 -18.37 39.66
N GLY A 36 2.65 -18.79 40.10
CA GLY A 36 2.22 -20.18 39.95
C GLY A 36 2.22 -20.65 38.49
N THR A 37 1.70 -19.83 37.59
CA THR A 37 1.72 -20.13 36.15
C THR A 37 3.15 -20.23 35.60
N LEU A 38 4.06 -19.36 36.06
CA LEU A 38 5.47 -19.40 35.66
C LEU A 38 6.16 -20.67 36.17
N ASP A 39 5.89 -21.10 37.40
CA ASP A 39 6.41 -22.33 37.96
C ASP A 39 5.90 -23.57 37.20
N ASP A 40 4.61 -23.59 36.84
CA ASP A 40 4.01 -24.65 36.01
C ASP A 40 4.69 -24.74 34.62
N LEU A 41 4.92 -23.60 33.97
CA LEU A 41 5.63 -23.54 32.68
C LEU A 41 7.07 -24.02 32.82
N GLN A 42 7.77 -23.66 33.90
CA GLN A 42 9.12 -24.16 34.18
C GLN A 42 9.14 -25.67 34.40
N ALA A 43 8.17 -26.22 35.11
CA ALA A 43 8.04 -27.66 35.33
C ALA A 43 7.88 -28.41 34.01
N VAL A 44 6.99 -27.95 33.12
CA VAL A 44 6.82 -28.53 31.78
C VAL A 44 8.10 -28.44 30.96
N ARG A 45 8.79 -27.30 30.97
CA ARG A 45 10.06 -27.13 30.26
C ARG A 45 11.13 -28.11 30.75
N ASN A 46 11.21 -28.34 32.06
CA ASN A 46 12.17 -29.27 32.65
C ASN A 46 11.85 -30.72 32.28
N LEU A 47 10.57 -31.10 32.26
CA LEU A 47 10.11 -32.40 31.75
C LEU A 47 10.52 -32.62 30.29
N LEU A 48 10.33 -31.63 29.43
CA LEU A 48 10.74 -31.71 28.02
C LEU A 48 12.26 -31.82 27.86
N ARG A 49 13.05 -31.14 28.69
CA ARG A 49 14.52 -31.25 28.69
C ARG A 49 15.05 -32.59 29.19
N ALA A 50 14.25 -33.32 29.98
CA ALA A 50 14.60 -34.66 30.42
C ALA A 50 14.41 -35.71 29.32
N VAL A 51 13.79 -35.35 28.18
CA VAL A 51 13.64 -36.25 27.04
C VAL A 51 15.04 -36.53 26.45
N PRO A 52 15.44 -37.81 26.33
CA PRO A 52 16.76 -38.15 25.81
C PRO A 52 16.91 -37.73 24.35
N ASP A 53 18.07 -37.18 24.01
CA ASP A 53 18.42 -36.85 22.63
C ASP A 53 18.41 -38.13 21.78
N ARG A 54 17.54 -38.14 20.77
CA ARG A 54 17.47 -39.23 19.79
C ARG A 54 18.36 -38.88 18.60
N ALA A 55 19.37 -39.71 18.35
CA ALA A 55 20.20 -39.57 17.16
C ALA A 55 19.34 -39.63 15.88
N PRO A 56 19.58 -38.72 14.91
CA PRO A 56 18.86 -38.76 13.64
C PRO A 56 19.22 -40.03 12.86
N HIS A 57 18.28 -40.54 12.06
CA HIS A 57 18.50 -41.71 11.21
C HIS A 57 19.65 -41.43 10.21
N PRO A 58 20.58 -42.38 9.96
CA PRO A 58 21.78 -42.14 9.13
C PRO A 58 21.46 -41.66 7.70
N SER A 59 20.29 -42.03 7.16
CA SER A 59 19.85 -41.56 5.84
C SER A 59 19.25 -40.14 5.82
N LEU A 60 19.08 -39.47 6.95
CA LEU A 60 18.49 -38.14 7.02
C LEU A 60 19.31 -37.12 6.23
N LEU A 61 20.62 -37.03 6.52
CA LEU A 61 21.49 -36.06 5.88
C LEU A 61 21.60 -36.28 4.36
N PRO A 62 21.88 -37.50 3.85
CA PRO A 62 21.89 -37.75 2.41
C PRO A 62 20.56 -37.39 1.71
N ARG A 63 19.41 -37.70 2.32
CA ARG A 63 18.09 -37.40 1.74
C ARG A 63 17.82 -35.89 1.70
N THR A 64 18.20 -35.16 2.74
CA THR A 64 18.05 -33.70 2.79
C THR A 64 18.93 -33.04 1.74
N LEU A 65 20.20 -33.45 1.63
CA LEU A 65 21.12 -32.91 0.63
C LEU A 65 20.65 -33.20 -0.80
N ALA A 66 20.13 -34.40 -1.07
CA ALA A 66 19.56 -34.72 -2.37
C ALA A 66 18.38 -33.79 -2.74
N ARG A 67 17.53 -33.43 -1.77
CA ARG A 67 16.40 -32.51 -2.00
C ARG A 67 16.85 -31.06 -2.20
N VAL A 68 17.82 -30.59 -1.42
CA VAL A 68 18.38 -29.24 -1.57
C VAL A 68 19.11 -29.11 -2.91
N GLY A 69 19.88 -30.12 -3.31
CA GLY A 69 20.58 -30.14 -4.60
C GLY A 69 19.66 -30.32 -5.80
N ALA A 70 18.50 -30.98 -5.64
CA ALA A 70 17.50 -31.14 -6.69
C ALA A 70 16.60 -29.90 -6.89
N ALA A 71 16.70 -28.89 -6.02
CA ALA A 71 15.98 -27.64 -6.23
C ALA A 71 16.48 -27.00 -7.53
N PRO A 72 15.59 -26.73 -8.52
CA PRO A 72 16.02 -26.11 -9.76
C PRO A 72 16.61 -24.74 -9.44
N HIS A 73 17.89 -24.56 -9.71
CA HIS A 73 18.49 -23.22 -9.72
C HIS A 73 17.69 -22.37 -10.70
N ARG A 74 16.91 -21.41 -10.17
CA ARG A 74 16.26 -20.41 -11.01
C ARG A 74 17.38 -19.70 -11.77
N LYS A 75 17.48 -19.97 -13.07
CA LYS A 75 18.41 -19.25 -13.94
C LYS A 75 18.01 -17.79 -13.89
N VAL A 76 18.78 -16.99 -13.16
CA VAL A 76 18.57 -15.55 -13.12
C VAL A 76 18.91 -15.05 -14.51
N ALA A 77 17.95 -14.41 -15.18
CA ALA A 77 18.21 -13.83 -16.50
C ALA A 77 19.39 -12.84 -16.36
N PRO A 78 20.37 -12.88 -17.28
CA PRO A 78 21.54 -12.03 -17.18
C PRO A 78 21.11 -10.56 -17.22
N ARG A 79 21.77 -9.71 -16.40
CA ARG A 79 21.39 -8.30 -16.17
C ARG A 79 21.25 -7.48 -17.47
N TRP A 80 22.00 -7.83 -18.52
CA TRP A 80 21.90 -7.18 -19.82
C TRP A 80 20.54 -7.39 -20.50
N MET A 81 19.84 -8.50 -20.26
CA MET A 81 18.49 -8.74 -20.79
C MET A 81 17.45 -7.86 -20.10
N ILE A 82 17.61 -7.62 -18.80
CA ILE A 82 16.74 -6.67 -18.05
C ILE A 82 16.97 -5.25 -18.56
N ALA A 83 18.24 -4.86 -18.77
CA ALA A 83 18.59 -3.57 -19.33
C ALA A 83 18.07 -3.39 -20.77
N ALA A 84 18.18 -4.42 -21.61
CA ALA A 84 17.69 -4.42 -22.99
C ALA A 84 16.16 -4.30 -23.05
N ALA A 85 15.43 -5.01 -22.18
CA ALA A 85 13.98 -4.89 -22.07
C ALA A 85 13.56 -3.49 -21.63
N GLY A 86 14.24 -2.91 -20.63
CA GLY A 86 13.99 -1.53 -20.20
C GLY A 86 14.24 -0.49 -21.30
N ALA A 87 15.33 -0.65 -22.06
CA ALA A 87 15.65 0.23 -23.19
C ALA A 87 14.61 0.15 -24.31
N ALA A 88 14.13 -1.05 -24.65
CA ALA A 88 13.10 -1.24 -25.68
C ALA A 88 11.77 -0.60 -25.28
N VAL A 89 11.33 -0.74 -24.03
CA VAL A 89 10.11 -0.09 -23.52
C VAL A 89 10.28 1.43 -23.50
N GLY A 90 11.42 1.93 -23.04
CA GLY A 90 11.72 3.36 -23.04
C GLY A 90 11.69 3.96 -24.44
N LEU A 91 12.30 3.29 -25.43
CA LEU A 91 12.30 3.72 -26.83
C LEU A 91 10.89 3.71 -27.43
N ALA A 92 10.09 2.67 -27.16
CA ALA A 92 8.71 2.58 -27.63
C ALA A 92 7.84 3.71 -27.05
N LEU A 93 7.99 4.03 -25.75
CA LEU A 93 7.27 5.12 -25.11
C LEU A 93 7.69 6.49 -25.67
N LEU A 94 9.00 6.69 -25.90
CA LEU A 94 9.53 7.90 -26.54
C LEU A 94 8.99 8.07 -27.96
N LEU A 95 8.96 6.99 -28.73
CA LEU A 95 8.40 6.98 -30.08
C LEU A 95 6.90 7.28 -30.05
N GLN A 96 6.16 6.70 -29.11
CA GLN A 96 4.73 6.93 -28.94
C GLN A 96 4.44 8.39 -28.59
N VAL A 97 5.17 8.99 -27.64
CA VAL A 97 5.01 10.42 -27.29
C VAL A 97 5.34 11.35 -28.48
N ARG A 98 6.27 10.95 -29.35
CA ARG A 98 6.61 11.72 -30.56
C ARG A 98 5.61 11.54 -31.70
N LEU A 99 4.90 10.42 -31.74
CA LEU A 99 3.86 10.12 -32.74
C LEU A 99 2.45 10.53 -32.29
N LEU A 100 2.24 10.84 -31.01
CA LEU A 100 0.99 11.46 -30.59
C LEU A 100 0.91 12.84 -31.27
N PRO A 101 -0.14 13.12 -32.07
CA PRO A 101 -0.35 14.44 -32.62
C PRO A 101 -0.46 15.40 -31.43
N THR A 102 0.50 16.31 -31.30
CA THR A 102 0.42 17.38 -30.31
C THR A 102 -0.94 18.04 -30.50
N PRO A 103 -1.81 18.10 -29.46
CA PRO A 103 -3.06 18.82 -29.58
C PRO A 103 -2.69 20.23 -30.00
N HIS A 104 -3.06 20.59 -31.21
CA HIS A 104 -2.79 21.89 -31.78
C HIS A 104 -3.61 22.89 -30.96
N THR A 105 -3.04 23.40 -29.85
CA THR A 105 -3.59 24.55 -29.16
C THR A 105 -3.25 25.79 -30.00
N ASP A 106 -3.78 25.81 -31.21
CA ASP A 106 -3.80 27.04 -31.99
C ASP A 106 -4.79 27.97 -31.31
N ARG A 107 -4.34 29.16 -30.93
CA ARG A 107 -5.26 30.23 -30.50
C ARG A 107 -6.34 30.49 -31.55
N ALA A 108 -6.06 30.17 -32.83
CA ALA A 108 -7.01 30.18 -33.93
C ALA A 108 -8.17 29.17 -33.79
N ALA A 109 -7.94 27.98 -33.22
CA ALA A 109 -9.00 27.00 -32.97
C ALA A 109 -9.97 27.46 -31.87
N GLY A 110 -9.45 28.18 -30.87
CA GLY A 110 -10.28 28.85 -29.86
C GLY A 110 -11.18 29.92 -30.48
N ILE A 111 -10.61 30.78 -31.34
CA ILE A 111 -11.37 31.86 -32.00
C ILE A 111 -12.46 31.29 -32.92
N TRP A 112 -12.18 30.21 -33.66
CA TRP A 112 -13.18 29.52 -34.50
C TRP A 112 -14.35 28.98 -33.68
N TYR A 113 -14.08 28.34 -32.53
CA TYR A 113 -15.13 27.80 -31.66
C TYR A 113 -16.03 28.92 -31.10
N PHE A 114 -15.45 30.03 -30.65
CA PHE A 114 -16.23 31.17 -30.14
C PHE A 114 -17.04 31.87 -31.24
N GLN A 115 -16.47 32.03 -32.44
CA GLN A 115 -17.17 32.68 -33.55
C GLN A 115 -18.34 31.82 -34.05
N GLN A 116 -18.18 30.50 -34.11
CA GLN A 116 -19.25 29.59 -34.49
C GLN A 116 -20.38 29.54 -33.43
N HIS A 117 -20.04 29.58 -32.14
CA HIS A 117 -21.01 29.73 -31.05
C HIS A 117 -21.79 31.04 -31.13
N ALA A 118 -21.11 32.16 -31.41
CA ALA A 118 -21.77 33.46 -31.54
C ALA A 118 -22.77 33.52 -32.71
N VAL A 119 -22.41 32.92 -33.85
CA VAL A 119 -23.31 32.82 -35.02
C VAL A 119 -24.52 31.92 -34.73
N PHE A 120 -24.30 30.79 -34.05
CA PHE A 120 -25.38 29.86 -33.70
C PHE A 120 -26.36 30.47 -32.68
N ALA A 121 -25.84 31.21 -31.69
CA ALA A 121 -26.63 31.93 -30.68
C ALA A 121 -27.43 33.09 -31.29
N ALA A 122 -26.85 33.85 -32.22
CA ALA A 122 -27.55 34.93 -32.92
C ALA A 122 -28.69 34.40 -33.82
N ALA A 123 -28.53 33.20 -34.38
CA ALA A 123 -29.54 32.56 -35.21
C ALA A 123 -30.72 31.95 -34.42
N HIS A 124 -30.54 31.67 -33.13
CA HIS A 124 -31.56 31.00 -32.28
C HIS A 124 -31.69 31.68 -30.91
N PRO A 125 -32.27 32.88 -30.82
CA PRO A 125 -32.31 33.68 -29.58
C PRO A 125 -33.11 33.01 -28.45
N MET A 126 -33.99 32.05 -28.76
CA MET A 126 -34.83 31.35 -27.78
C MET A 126 -34.23 30.03 -27.23
N THR A 127 -33.03 29.61 -27.68
CA THR A 127 -32.35 28.41 -27.13
C THR A 127 -31.56 28.69 -25.83
N ASP A 128 -31.79 29.83 -25.19
CA ASP A 128 -31.11 30.31 -23.99
C ASP A 128 -31.34 29.39 -22.75
N VAL A 129 -32.46 28.67 -22.70
CA VAL A 129 -32.77 27.75 -21.58
C VAL A 129 -31.84 26.53 -21.56
N ALA A 130 -31.42 26.03 -22.73
CA ALA A 130 -30.49 24.91 -22.83
C ALA A 130 -29.05 25.33 -22.50
N LEU A 131 -28.66 26.54 -22.92
CA LEU A 131 -27.34 27.11 -22.63
C LEU A 131 -27.19 27.48 -21.14
N ALA A 132 -28.23 28.08 -20.53
CA ALA A 132 -28.28 28.39 -19.11
C ALA A 132 -28.22 27.13 -18.24
N SER A 133 -28.90 26.04 -18.66
CA SER A 133 -28.81 24.74 -17.96
C SER A 133 -27.42 24.13 -18.06
N TYR A 134 -26.80 24.19 -19.24
CA TYR A 134 -25.44 23.67 -19.45
C TYR A 134 -24.40 24.46 -18.64
N LEU A 135 -24.46 25.79 -18.66
CA LEU A 135 -23.58 26.66 -17.86
C LEU A 135 -23.80 26.50 -16.35
N SER A 136 -25.05 26.35 -15.89
CA SER A 136 -25.33 26.10 -14.47
C SER A 136 -24.84 24.73 -13.99
N SER A 137 -24.79 23.73 -14.88
CA SER A 137 -24.29 22.39 -14.53
C SER A 137 -22.76 22.29 -14.43
N VAL A 138 -22.04 23.17 -15.14
CA VAL A 138 -20.57 23.14 -15.24
C VAL A 138 -19.91 24.19 -14.34
N LEU A 139 -20.63 25.23 -13.91
CA LEU A 139 -20.12 26.21 -12.96
C LEU A 139 -20.17 25.67 -11.52
N PRO A 140 -19.05 25.66 -10.78
CA PRO A 140 -19.05 25.33 -9.36
C PRO A 140 -20.01 26.24 -8.59
N TYR A 141 -20.82 25.68 -7.70
CA TYR A 141 -21.85 26.40 -6.91
C TYR A 141 -21.33 27.69 -6.23
N GLU A 142 -20.06 27.69 -5.84
CA GLU A 142 -19.35 28.85 -5.25
C GLU A 142 -19.40 30.10 -6.14
N VAL A 143 -19.25 29.96 -7.46
CA VAL A 143 -19.22 31.09 -8.41
C VAL A 143 -20.60 31.73 -8.59
N LEU A 144 -21.67 30.93 -8.53
CA LEU A 144 -23.05 31.42 -8.60
C LEU A 144 -23.47 32.15 -7.32
N ARG A 145 -22.88 31.79 -6.18
CA ARG A 145 -23.15 32.43 -4.90
C ARG A 145 -22.52 33.83 -4.81
N GLU A 146 -21.31 33.99 -5.35
CA GLU A 146 -20.63 35.30 -5.44
C GLU A 146 -21.42 36.31 -6.31
N TRP A 147 -22.00 35.84 -7.43
CA TRP A 147 -22.78 36.68 -8.35
C TRP A 147 -24.18 37.03 -7.85
N SER A 148 -24.81 36.18 -7.03
CA SER A 148 -26.11 36.50 -6.41
C SER A 148 -25.98 37.41 -5.18
N ALA A 149 -24.76 37.60 -4.67
CA ALA A 149 -24.47 38.47 -3.55
C ALA A 149 -24.21 39.93 -3.93
N THR A 150 -24.18 40.30 -5.22
CA THR A 150 -24.16 41.72 -5.61
C THR A 150 -25.53 42.34 -5.39
N PRO A 151 -25.68 43.31 -4.48
CA PRO A 151 -26.93 44.01 -4.30
C PRO A 151 -27.22 44.85 -5.55
N GLN A 152 -28.43 44.68 -6.07
CA GLN A 152 -29.05 45.69 -6.91
C GLN A 152 -29.16 47.02 -6.14
N ASN A 153 -28.92 48.09 -6.89
CA ASN A 153 -29.49 49.43 -6.74
C ASN A 153 -28.71 50.50 -5.98
N PRO A 154 -28.95 51.79 -6.31
CA PRO A 154 -30.10 52.34 -7.07
C PRO A 154 -30.01 52.33 -8.61
#